data_AF-A0A1F9F1C2-F1
#
_entry.id   AF-A0A1F9F1C2-F1
#
_cell.length_a   1.000
_cell.length_b   1.000
_cell.length_c   1.000
_cell.angle_alpha   90.00
_cell.angle_beta   90.00
_cell.angle_gamma   90.00
#
_symmetry.space_group_name_H-M   'P 1'
#
loop_
_entity.id
_entity.type
_entity.pdbx_description
1 polymer ?
#
loop_
_entity_poly.entity_id
_entity_poly.type
_entity_poly.pdbx_seq_one_letter_code
_entity_poly.pdbx_strand_id
1 'polypeptide(L)'
;MRKKIIDISVLAYFIFLLFLVFFHKKANCIEQKEESSSQKIVRIAKGPIYNDDVYCIEKEYSLGGKHETREEYIYSNIKEIDIDESDNLYVLDIKKKRISVFDKEGTYVKTLGGIGQGPGEFQWPWSISISPQKKILIADLMKRVVSIFSLEGRFEKEIHTKKYEACSRVFLTSKNEIIAEMPMDLGMAIKKYNSEFDEETPIVIKTKEIMSILDELSAKIVWDLSKQDKIVWGDSDKYEINIQEEVGQINLKIIKKYKKIGINEDEYKEDIKRKFGGRPIPPGFEKELPKYYPAFQSINVDDRGRIFVKTFEKADPEGYYC
;
A
#
# COMPACT_ATOMS: atom_id res chain seq x y z
N MET A 1 40.54 20.10 4.74
CA MET A 1 41.28 21.10 5.54
C MET A 1 40.58 22.44 5.40
N ARG A 2 40.21 23.08 6.53
CA ARG A 2 39.32 24.25 6.62
C ARG A 2 39.91 25.51 5.98
N LYS A 3 39.02 26.39 5.47
CA LYS A 3 38.99 27.82 5.82
C LYS A 3 37.60 28.41 5.55
N LYS A 4 36.89 28.75 6.64
CA LYS A 4 35.84 29.78 6.65
C LYS A 4 36.52 31.14 6.69
N ILE A 5 36.03 32.09 5.90
CA ILE A 5 36.09 33.52 6.23
C ILE A 5 34.67 34.06 5.99
N ILE A 6 34.08 34.57 7.07
CA ILE A 6 32.87 35.38 7.05
C ILE A 6 33.36 36.82 7.07
N ASP A 7 32.83 37.65 6.19
CA ASP A 7 32.91 39.11 6.32
C ASP A 7 31.50 39.69 6.31
N ILE A 8 31.22 40.56 7.27
CA ILE A 8 29.93 41.19 7.56
C ILE A 8 30.15 42.70 7.45
N SER A 9 29.49 43.31 6.47
CA SER A 9 29.02 44.72 6.41
C SER A 9 28.81 45.01 4.91
N VAL A 10 27.70 45.54 4.41
CA VAL A 10 27.05 46.80 4.75
C VAL A 10 25.59 46.74 4.30
N LEU A 11 24.74 47.31 5.16
CA LEU A 11 23.32 47.61 5.00
C LEU A 11 23.10 48.63 3.85
N ALA A 12 22.30 48.29 2.85
CA ALA A 12 21.68 49.28 1.97
C ALA A 12 20.26 48.83 1.60
N TYR A 13 19.29 49.58 2.10
CA TYR A 13 17.89 49.53 1.74
C TYR A 13 17.72 49.69 0.22
N PHE A 14 17.20 48.67 -0.45
CA PHE A 14 16.42 48.87 -1.67
C PHE A 14 15.15 48.02 -1.57
N ILE A 15 14.03 48.73 -1.43
CA ILE A 15 12.70 48.20 -1.68
C ILE A 15 12.68 47.78 -3.15
N PHE A 16 12.59 46.48 -3.40
CA PHE A 16 12.03 45.98 -4.64
C PHE A 16 11.15 44.76 -4.36
N LEU A 17 9.86 45.02 -4.48
CA LEU A 17 8.78 44.08 -4.65
C LEU A 17 9.20 43.02 -5.68
N LEU A 18 9.35 41.77 -5.28
CA LEU A 18 9.44 40.65 -6.22
C LEU A 18 8.49 39.57 -5.77
N PHE A 19 7.40 39.52 -6.53
CA PHE A 19 6.32 38.57 -6.51
C PHE A 19 6.79 37.15 -6.13
N LEU A 20 6.33 36.65 -4.99
CA LEU A 20 6.02 35.22 -4.89
C LEU A 20 4.81 34.98 -5.80
N VAL A 21 5.08 34.81 -7.10
CA VAL A 21 4.11 34.15 -7.96
C VAL A 21 4.10 32.70 -7.51
N PHE A 22 3.22 32.39 -6.56
CA PHE A 22 2.70 31.04 -6.45
C PHE A 22 1.99 30.75 -7.77
N PHE A 23 2.70 30.16 -8.73
CA PHE A 23 2.03 29.46 -9.82
C PHE A 23 1.38 28.21 -9.20
N HIS A 24 0.23 28.40 -8.55
CA HIS A 24 -0.78 27.37 -8.53
C HIS A 24 -1.24 27.24 -9.98
N LYS A 25 -0.53 26.42 -10.76
CA LYS A 25 -1.06 25.92 -12.02
C LYS A 25 -2.24 25.02 -11.61
N LYS A 26 -3.43 25.61 -11.51
CA LYS A 26 -4.69 24.88 -11.43
C LYS A 26 -4.70 23.98 -12.66
N ALA A 27 -4.39 22.71 -12.47
CA ALA A 27 -4.66 21.71 -13.48
C ALA A 27 -6.18 21.71 -13.71
N ASN A 28 -6.61 22.33 -14.80
CA ASN A 28 -8.00 22.29 -15.25
C ASN A 28 -8.26 20.92 -15.89
N CYS A 29 -8.27 19.87 -15.07
CA CYS A 29 -8.88 18.58 -15.43
C CYS A 29 -9.91 18.23 -14.35
N ILE A 30 -11.01 18.98 -14.34
CA ILE A 30 -12.22 18.59 -13.63
C ILE A 30 -13.30 18.47 -14.70
N GLU A 31 -13.54 17.26 -15.20
CA GLU A 31 -14.74 16.99 -16.00
C GLU A 31 -15.89 16.79 -15.00
N GLN A 32 -16.74 17.78 -14.80
CA GLN A 32 -17.97 17.74 -13.99
C GLN A 32 -17.82 17.21 -12.54
N LYS A 33 -17.93 18.14 -11.59
CA LYS A 33 -18.28 17.81 -10.20
C LYS A 33 -19.80 17.74 -10.12
N GLU A 34 -20.33 16.57 -9.79
CA GLU A 34 -21.69 16.43 -9.30
C GLU A 34 -21.60 16.34 -7.78
N GLU A 35 -22.18 17.33 -7.10
CA GLU A 35 -22.32 17.34 -5.64
C GLU A 35 -23.77 17.01 -5.30
N SER A 36 -23.98 15.87 -4.64
CA SER A 36 -25.20 15.65 -3.86
C SER A 36 -24.96 16.16 -2.42
N SER A 37 -26.01 16.31 -1.62
CA SER A 37 -25.90 16.82 -0.24
C SER A 37 -25.01 15.97 0.69
N SER A 38 -24.66 14.73 0.31
CA SER A 38 -23.85 13.80 1.13
C SER A 38 -22.67 13.14 0.41
N GLN A 39 -22.57 13.25 -0.92
CA GLN A 39 -21.52 12.60 -1.71
C GLN A 39 -21.03 13.50 -2.84
N LYS A 40 -19.70 13.61 -2.95
CA LYS A 40 -19.04 14.28 -4.07
C LYS A 40 -18.60 13.26 -5.11
N ILE A 41 -19.00 13.47 -6.37
CA ILE A 41 -18.52 12.67 -7.50
C ILE A 41 -17.60 13.54 -8.35
N VAL A 42 -16.38 13.07 -8.56
CA VAL A 42 -15.40 13.71 -9.45
C VAL A 42 -15.17 12.79 -10.63
N ARG A 43 -15.53 13.25 -11.82
CA ARG A 43 -15.19 12.56 -13.07
C ARG A 43 -13.92 13.18 -13.65
N ILE A 44 -12.99 12.32 -14.05
CA ILE A 44 -11.72 12.74 -14.64
C ILE A 44 -11.75 12.33 -16.11
N ALA A 45 -11.53 13.33 -16.97
CA ALA A 45 -11.42 13.21 -18.42
C ALA A 45 -10.30 12.24 -18.84
N LYS A 46 -10.29 11.86 -20.11
CA LYS A 46 -9.22 11.03 -20.67
C LYS A 46 -7.98 11.91 -20.89
N GLY A 47 -6.92 11.67 -20.10
CA GLY A 47 -5.63 12.36 -20.20
C GLY A 47 -4.95 12.46 -18.82
N PRO A 48 -3.64 12.72 -18.76
CA PRO A 48 -3.01 13.07 -17.50
C PRO A 48 -3.57 14.42 -17.04
N ILE A 49 -3.84 14.56 -15.73
CA ILE A 49 -4.25 15.84 -15.15
C ILE A 49 -3.14 16.90 -15.34
N TYR A 50 -1.90 16.44 -15.53
CA TYR A 50 -0.72 17.25 -15.63
C TYR A 50 -0.05 17.05 -16.99
N ASN A 51 0.46 18.13 -17.58
CA ASN A 51 1.06 18.12 -18.92
C ASN A 51 2.55 17.73 -18.94
N ASP A 52 3.18 17.59 -17.78
CA ASP A 52 4.60 17.32 -17.59
C ASP A 52 4.78 16.23 -16.51
N ASP A 53 5.94 15.58 -16.46
CA ASP A 53 6.29 14.69 -15.34
C ASP A 53 6.25 15.47 -14.03
N VAL A 54 5.27 15.16 -13.19
CA VAL A 54 5.04 15.89 -11.93
C VAL A 54 5.98 15.40 -10.83
N TYR A 55 6.49 14.19 -10.97
CA TYR A 55 7.26 13.49 -9.96
C TYR A 55 8.45 12.78 -10.60
N CYS A 56 9.64 13.03 -10.08
CA CYS A 56 10.81 12.24 -10.36
C CYS A 56 11.01 11.25 -9.21
N ILE A 57 11.14 9.96 -9.53
CA ILE A 57 11.56 8.96 -8.55
C ILE A 57 13.08 8.95 -8.56
N GLU A 58 13.67 9.33 -7.44
CA GLU A 58 15.11 9.24 -7.24
C GLU A 58 15.41 8.09 -6.29
N LYS A 59 16.40 7.27 -6.66
CA LYS A 59 16.88 6.24 -5.76
C LYS A 59 17.71 6.90 -4.66
N GLU A 60 17.24 6.84 -3.43
CA GLU A 60 17.99 7.37 -2.28
C GLU A 60 19.15 6.44 -1.89
N TYR A 61 18.86 5.17 -1.60
CA TYR A 61 19.87 4.17 -1.26
C TYR A 61 19.42 2.74 -1.60
N SER A 62 20.25 1.75 -1.26
CA SER A 62 19.99 0.32 -1.47
C SER A 62 20.38 -0.44 -0.22
N LEU A 63 19.50 -1.33 0.25
CA LEU A 63 19.77 -2.22 1.38
C LEU A 63 20.00 -3.65 0.91
N GLY A 64 21.04 -4.28 1.45
CA GLY A 64 21.42 -5.66 1.12
C GLY A 64 22.11 -5.81 -0.24
N GLY A 65 22.03 -7.00 -0.82
CA GLY A 65 22.62 -7.32 -2.12
C GLY A 65 23.40 -8.65 -2.11
N LYS A 66 23.82 -9.11 -3.29
CA LYS A 66 24.48 -10.43 -3.45
C LYS A 66 25.78 -10.61 -2.67
N HIS A 67 26.44 -9.50 -2.30
CA HIS A 67 27.71 -9.50 -1.59
C HIS A 67 27.60 -9.00 -0.15
N GLU A 68 26.39 -8.78 0.34
CA GLU A 68 26.17 -8.39 1.73
C GLU A 68 26.48 -9.58 2.65
N THR A 69 27.19 -9.30 3.74
CA THR A 69 27.64 -10.33 4.70
C THR A 69 27.04 -10.12 6.09
N ARG A 70 26.55 -8.91 6.37
CA ARG A 70 25.90 -8.56 7.62
C ARG A 70 24.51 -9.18 7.67
N GLU A 71 24.27 -9.99 8.69
CA GLU A 71 23.07 -10.83 8.78
C GLU A 71 21.77 -10.02 8.69
N GLU A 72 21.75 -8.84 9.31
CA GLU A 72 20.62 -7.94 9.41
C GLU A 72 20.20 -7.32 8.06
N TYR A 73 21.10 -7.29 7.09
CA TYR A 73 20.89 -6.81 5.72
C TYR A 73 20.64 -7.94 4.69
N ILE A 74 20.72 -9.21 5.12
CA ILE A 74 20.45 -10.37 4.26
C ILE A 74 18.99 -10.78 4.40
N TYR A 75 18.30 -10.89 3.26
CA TYR A 75 16.89 -11.29 3.19
C TYR A 75 16.70 -12.62 2.45
N SER A 76 15.73 -13.40 2.90
CA SER A 76 15.31 -14.65 2.30
C SER A 76 14.01 -14.49 1.50
N ASN A 77 13.04 -13.74 2.02
CA ASN A 77 11.83 -13.39 1.29
C ASN A 77 11.16 -12.16 1.90
N ILE A 78 11.39 -10.98 1.31
CA ILE A 78 10.73 -9.74 1.73
C ILE A 78 9.27 -9.80 1.29
N LYS A 79 8.36 -9.62 2.25
CA LYS A 79 6.91 -9.65 1.99
C LYS A 79 6.31 -8.26 1.92
N GLU A 80 6.62 -7.42 2.89
CA GLU A 80 6.05 -6.08 3.03
C GLU A 80 7.05 -5.17 3.73
N ILE A 81 6.92 -3.88 3.47
CA ILE A 81 7.68 -2.81 4.11
C ILE A 81 6.72 -1.73 4.58
N ASP A 82 7.09 -1.01 5.63
CA ASP A 82 6.40 0.20 6.07
C ASP A 82 7.38 1.22 6.67
N ILE A 83 6.96 2.47 6.81
CA ILE A 83 7.81 3.58 7.25
C ILE A 83 7.12 4.34 8.38
N ASP A 84 7.86 4.65 9.47
CA ASP A 84 7.34 5.47 10.55
C ASP A 84 7.49 6.98 10.29
N GLU A 85 6.98 7.83 11.19
CA GLU A 85 7.07 9.29 11.05
C GLU A 85 8.49 9.86 11.13
N SER A 86 9.49 9.06 11.52
CA SER A 86 10.89 9.45 11.57
C SER A 86 11.67 8.91 10.36
N ASP A 87 10.96 8.45 9.33
CA ASP A 87 11.49 7.82 8.12
C ASP A 87 12.29 6.53 8.42
N ASN A 88 12.04 5.87 9.55
CA ASN A 88 12.62 4.54 9.78
C ASN A 88 11.87 3.51 8.93
N LEU A 89 12.62 2.70 8.19
CA LEU A 89 12.12 1.64 7.33
C LEU A 89 12.02 0.31 8.07
N TYR A 90 10.85 -0.31 8.04
CA TYR A 90 10.57 -1.62 8.63
C TYR A 90 10.39 -2.63 7.49
N VAL A 91 11.18 -3.70 7.50
CA VAL A 91 11.19 -4.71 6.44
C VAL A 91 10.82 -6.07 7.00
N LEU A 92 9.65 -6.59 6.61
CA LEU A 92 9.19 -7.91 7.03
C LEU A 92 9.76 -8.99 6.10
N ASP A 93 10.58 -9.88 6.66
CA ASP A 93 11.03 -11.11 6.03
C ASP A 93 10.22 -12.30 6.55
N ILE A 94 9.41 -12.89 5.68
CA ILE A 94 8.48 -13.96 6.08
C ILE A 94 9.13 -15.31 6.25
N LYS A 95 10.29 -15.54 5.60
CA LYS A 95 11.02 -16.81 5.74
C LYS A 95 11.90 -16.79 6.98
N LYS A 96 12.51 -15.65 7.28
CA LYS A 96 13.24 -15.44 8.53
C LYS A 96 12.33 -15.14 9.72
N LYS A 97 11.05 -14.85 9.47
CA LYS A 97 10.03 -14.51 10.48
C LYS A 97 10.49 -13.39 11.40
N ARG A 98 11.03 -12.32 10.81
CA ARG A 98 11.56 -11.17 11.53
C ARG A 98 11.28 -9.88 10.77
N ILE A 99 11.32 -8.77 11.49
CA ILE A 99 11.26 -7.43 10.93
C ILE A 99 12.59 -6.75 11.21
N SER A 100 13.30 -6.35 10.17
CA SER A 100 14.51 -5.52 10.30
C SER A 100 14.11 -4.05 10.21
N VAL A 101 14.59 -3.23 11.15
CA VAL A 101 14.32 -1.78 11.19
C VAL A 101 15.60 -1.03 10.86
N PHE A 102 15.49 -0.05 9.97
CA PHE A 102 16.58 0.82 9.54
C PHE A 102 16.19 2.28 9.76
N ASP A 103 17.15 3.13 10.04
CA ASP A 103 16.92 4.57 10.00
C ASP A 103 16.81 5.07 8.56
N LYS A 104 16.48 6.36 8.40
CA LYS A 104 16.33 7.01 7.11
C LYS A 104 17.61 7.01 6.26
N GLU A 105 18.78 6.84 6.88
CA GLU A 105 20.06 6.68 6.21
C GLU A 105 20.36 5.21 5.80
N GLY A 106 19.48 4.27 6.13
CA GLY A 106 19.67 2.85 5.86
C GLY A 106 20.58 2.12 6.86
N THR A 107 20.84 2.73 8.02
CA THR A 107 21.59 2.10 9.11
C THR A 107 20.66 1.19 9.91
N TYR A 108 21.09 -0.03 10.16
CA TYR A 108 20.33 -0.96 10.98
C TYR A 108 20.16 -0.43 12.41
N VAL A 109 18.93 -0.49 12.92
CA VAL A 109 18.56 -0.03 14.26
C VAL A 109 18.26 -1.22 15.17
N LYS A 110 17.33 -2.09 14.77
CA LYS A 110 16.86 -3.22 15.58
C LYS A 110 16.18 -4.30 14.73
N THR A 111 15.95 -5.44 15.35
CA THR A 111 15.10 -6.51 14.81
C THR A 111 13.96 -6.79 15.77
N LEU A 112 12.76 -7.00 15.22
CA LEU A 112 11.58 -7.47 15.94
C LEU A 112 11.23 -8.88 15.48
N GLY A 113 10.65 -9.66 16.37
CA GLY A 113 10.22 -11.01 16.04
C GLY A 113 11.32 -12.06 16.09
N GLY A 114 10.98 -13.21 15.54
CA GLY A 114 11.80 -14.42 15.53
C GLY A 114 10.91 -15.63 15.31
N ILE A 115 11.52 -16.74 14.92
CA ILE A 115 10.78 -18.00 14.75
C ILE A 115 10.40 -18.51 16.15
N GLY A 116 9.11 -18.63 16.42
CA GLY A 116 8.65 -19.18 17.70
C GLY A 116 7.17 -18.94 17.96
N GLN A 117 6.70 -19.32 19.15
CA GLN A 117 5.29 -19.26 19.54
C GLN A 117 5.05 -18.33 20.74
N GLY A 118 6.11 -17.87 21.39
CA GLY A 118 6.04 -16.98 22.54
C GLY A 118 5.58 -15.55 22.19
N PRO A 119 5.44 -14.70 23.21
CA PRO A 119 5.09 -13.29 23.03
C PRO A 119 6.06 -12.58 22.10
N GLY A 120 5.51 -12.00 21.02
CA GLY A 120 6.31 -11.29 20.03
C GLY A 120 7.12 -12.16 19.08
N GLU A 121 7.01 -13.50 19.15
CA GLU A 121 7.55 -14.43 18.16
C GLU A 121 6.49 -14.77 17.11
N PHE A 122 6.95 -15.10 15.89
CA PHE A 122 6.10 -15.29 14.73
C PHE A 122 6.13 -16.73 14.19
N GLN A 123 4.98 -17.16 13.67
CA GLN A 123 4.75 -18.44 13.00
C GLN A 123 4.60 -18.26 11.49
N TRP A 124 3.75 -17.33 11.06
CA TRP A 124 3.62 -16.93 9.67
C TRP A 124 3.19 -15.46 9.57
N PRO A 125 4.11 -14.52 9.87
CA PRO A 125 3.81 -13.09 9.77
C PRO A 125 3.56 -12.77 8.30
N TRP A 126 2.52 -12.00 8.01
CA TRP A 126 2.07 -11.79 6.64
C TRP A 126 1.93 -10.33 6.26
N SER A 127 1.54 -9.49 7.21
CA SER A 127 1.54 -8.04 7.02
C SER A 127 2.13 -7.29 8.20
N ILE A 128 2.63 -6.10 7.89
CA ILE A 128 3.12 -5.10 8.85
C ILE A 128 2.44 -3.76 8.53
N SER A 129 1.99 -3.06 9.57
CA SER A 129 1.60 -1.65 9.45
C SER A 129 2.00 -0.84 10.66
N ILE A 130 2.24 0.44 10.45
CA ILE A 130 2.59 1.42 11.46
C ILE A 130 1.44 2.41 11.55
N SER A 131 0.75 2.37 12.68
CA SER A 131 -0.40 3.21 12.94
C SER A 131 -0.02 4.66 13.29
N PRO A 132 -0.93 5.63 13.14
CA PRO A 132 -0.70 6.99 13.60
C PRO A 132 -0.47 7.12 15.11
N GLN A 133 -0.75 6.06 15.90
CA GLN A 133 -0.52 6.00 17.35
C GLN A 133 0.87 5.47 17.69
N LYS A 134 1.76 5.36 16.68
CA LYS A 134 3.13 4.85 16.85
C LYS A 134 3.14 3.41 17.37
N LYS A 135 2.20 2.61 16.87
CA LYS A 135 2.12 1.17 17.11
C LYS A 135 2.41 0.42 15.83
N ILE A 136 3.21 -0.64 15.94
CA ILE A 136 3.50 -1.59 14.87
C ILE A 136 2.53 -2.76 15.03
N LEU A 137 1.75 -3.04 14.00
CA LEU A 137 0.81 -4.15 13.96
C LEU A 137 1.31 -5.21 12.99
N ILE A 138 1.39 -6.44 13.47
CA ILE A 138 1.83 -7.59 12.66
C ILE A 138 0.71 -8.63 12.63
N ALA A 139 0.12 -8.87 11.45
CA ALA A 139 -0.82 -9.97 11.30
C ALA A 139 -0.04 -11.28 11.07
N ASP A 140 -0.23 -12.24 11.96
CA ASP A 140 0.32 -13.59 11.84
C ASP A 140 -0.79 -14.58 11.50
N LEU A 141 -0.76 -15.10 10.28
CA LEU A 141 -1.84 -15.94 9.75
C LEU A 141 -1.89 -17.30 10.43
N MET A 142 -0.73 -17.89 10.74
CA MET A 142 -0.69 -19.22 11.34
C MET A 142 -0.98 -19.16 12.84
N LYS A 143 -0.55 -18.10 13.53
CA LYS A 143 -0.85 -17.87 14.94
C LYS A 143 -2.26 -17.29 15.16
N ARG A 144 -2.91 -16.78 14.10
CA ARG A 144 -4.25 -16.18 14.12
C ARG A 144 -4.35 -15.03 15.13
N VAL A 145 -3.32 -14.17 15.12
CA VAL A 145 -3.22 -13.01 15.98
C VAL A 145 -2.75 -11.79 15.20
N VAL A 146 -3.07 -10.61 15.73
CA VAL A 146 -2.37 -9.37 15.42
C VAL A 146 -1.48 -9.04 16.62
N SER A 147 -0.16 -9.10 16.43
CA SER A 147 0.82 -8.70 17.43
C SER A 147 1.03 -7.19 17.39
N ILE A 148 1.05 -6.53 18.54
CA ILE A 148 1.25 -5.09 18.68
C ILE A 148 2.59 -4.83 19.38
N PHE A 149 3.40 -3.97 18.78
CA PHE A 149 4.64 -3.47 19.35
C PHE A 149 4.65 -1.94 19.41
N SER A 150 5.45 -1.39 20.31
CA SER A 150 5.84 0.03 20.28
C SER A 150 6.93 0.28 19.22
N LEU A 151 7.13 1.52 18.77
CA LEU A 151 8.24 1.87 17.86
C LEU A 151 9.62 1.59 18.48
N GLU A 152 9.73 1.59 19.81
CA GLU A 152 10.97 1.19 20.49
C GLU A 152 11.27 -0.31 20.33
N GLY A 153 10.29 -1.11 19.88
CA GLY A 153 10.40 -2.53 19.64
C GLY A 153 9.93 -3.41 20.79
N ARG A 154 9.23 -2.82 21.78
CA ARG A 154 8.68 -3.59 22.91
C ARG A 154 7.39 -4.26 22.47
N PHE A 155 7.29 -5.57 22.69
CA PHE A 155 6.03 -6.29 22.57
C PHE A 155 5.03 -5.77 23.60
N GLU A 156 3.81 -5.46 23.16
CA GLU A 156 2.75 -4.95 24.03
C GLU A 156 1.67 -5.98 24.27
N LYS A 157 1.07 -6.52 23.21
CA LYS A 157 0.04 -7.55 23.29
C LYS A 157 -0.18 -8.27 21.96
N GLU A 158 -0.91 -9.37 22.04
CA GLU A 158 -1.51 -10.05 20.88
C GLU A 158 -3.04 -9.97 20.98
N ILE A 159 -3.69 -9.70 19.85
CA ILE A 159 -5.15 -9.76 19.74
C ILE A 159 -5.49 -10.93 18.83
N HIS A 160 -6.25 -11.90 19.32
CA HIS A 160 -6.66 -13.04 18.51
C HIS A 160 -7.67 -12.61 17.45
N THR A 161 -7.48 -13.04 16.20
CA THR A 161 -8.43 -12.79 15.10
C THR A 161 -9.68 -13.70 15.19
N LYS A 162 -9.87 -14.35 16.34
CA LYS A 162 -11.00 -15.23 16.71
C LYS A 162 -11.39 -16.19 15.58
N LYS A 163 -12.65 -16.11 15.12
CA LYS A 163 -13.25 -17.03 14.14
C LYS A 163 -12.63 -16.93 12.74
N TYR A 164 -11.76 -15.94 12.48
CA TYR A 164 -11.15 -15.73 11.17
C TYR A 164 -9.86 -16.51 11.04
N GLU A 165 -9.73 -17.23 9.92
CA GLU A 165 -8.58 -18.08 9.62
C GLU A 165 -7.39 -17.29 9.08
N ALA A 166 -7.64 -16.12 8.50
CA ALA A 166 -6.59 -15.25 7.96
C ALA A 166 -6.99 -13.77 7.99
N CYS A 167 -6.01 -12.92 8.30
CA CYS A 167 -6.08 -11.46 8.21
C CYS A 167 -4.87 -11.00 7.37
N SER A 168 -5.07 -10.73 6.09
CA SER A 168 -3.98 -10.51 5.13
C SER A 168 -3.38 -9.11 5.19
N ARG A 169 -4.12 -8.11 5.66
CA ARG A 169 -3.61 -6.75 5.88
C ARG A 169 -4.38 -6.12 7.03
N VAL A 170 -3.71 -5.38 7.90
CA VAL A 170 -4.32 -4.79 9.10
C VAL A 170 -3.82 -3.37 9.31
N PHE A 171 -4.68 -2.47 9.75
CA PHE A 171 -4.34 -1.11 10.17
C PHE A 171 -5.08 -0.75 11.45
N LEU A 172 -4.44 0.04 12.31
CA LEU A 172 -5.07 0.66 13.48
C LEU A 172 -5.32 2.13 13.17
N THR A 173 -6.57 2.55 13.31
CA THR A 173 -7.01 3.94 13.12
C THR A 173 -6.71 4.78 14.35
N SER A 174 -6.75 6.10 14.20
CA SER A 174 -6.62 7.04 15.32
C SER A 174 -7.71 6.97 16.37
N LYS A 175 -8.82 6.30 16.05
CA LYS A 175 -9.93 6.02 16.95
C LYS A 175 -9.80 4.67 17.67
N ASN A 176 -8.65 4.00 17.56
CA ASN A 176 -8.40 2.66 18.13
C ASN A 176 -9.38 1.60 17.57
N GLU A 177 -9.73 1.74 16.29
CA GLU A 177 -10.47 0.76 15.50
C GLU A 177 -9.52 0.07 14.55
N ILE A 178 -9.82 -1.17 14.16
CA ILE A 178 -8.97 -1.96 13.27
C ILE A 178 -9.63 -2.06 11.91
N ILE A 179 -8.94 -1.69 10.83
CA ILE A 179 -9.36 -1.98 9.46
C ILE A 179 -8.55 -3.15 8.96
N ALA A 180 -9.21 -4.21 8.51
CA ALA A 180 -8.55 -5.43 8.09
C ALA A 180 -9.10 -5.99 6.78
N GLU A 181 -8.18 -6.53 5.99
CA GLU A 181 -8.47 -7.33 4.82
C GLU A 181 -8.55 -8.80 5.22
N MET A 182 -9.71 -9.39 4.94
CA MET A 182 -10.07 -10.76 5.28
C MET A 182 -10.26 -11.55 3.98
N PRO A 183 -9.31 -12.42 3.59
CA PRO A 183 -9.54 -13.33 2.49
C PRO A 183 -10.68 -14.30 2.85
N MET A 184 -11.47 -14.66 1.84
CA MET A 184 -12.58 -15.60 1.92
C MET A 184 -12.36 -16.69 0.87
N ASP A 185 -12.97 -17.87 1.05
CA ASP A 185 -12.83 -19.00 0.11
C ASP A 185 -13.04 -18.60 -1.36
N LEU A 186 -14.03 -17.73 -1.60
CA LEU A 186 -14.37 -17.21 -2.92
C LEU A 186 -14.42 -15.68 -2.90
N GLY A 187 -13.40 -15.02 -2.36
CA GLY A 187 -13.32 -13.56 -2.45
C GLY A 187 -12.55 -12.89 -1.36
N MET A 188 -12.93 -11.64 -1.08
CA MET A 188 -12.26 -10.80 -0.10
C MET A 188 -13.24 -9.83 0.54
N ALA A 189 -13.04 -9.57 1.82
CA ALA A 189 -13.74 -8.53 2.54
C ALA A 189 -12.75 -7.54 3.16
N ILE A 190 -13.07 -6.25 3.07
CA ILE A 190 -12.49 -5.23 3.94
C ILE A 190 -13.52 -4.97 5.02
N LYS A 191 -13.09 -5.04 6.27
CA LYS A 191 -13.96 -4.90 7.44
C LYS A 191 -13.32 -3.99 8.46
N LYS A 192 -14.15 -3.22 9.16
CA LYS A 192 -13.79 -2.51 10.37
C LYS A 192 -14.08 -3.41 11.57
N TYR A 193 -13.22 -3.35 12.57
CA TYR A 193 -13.34 -4.00 13.86
C TYR A 193 -13.12 -3.02 15.00
N ASN A 194 -13.62 -3.35 16.19
CA ASN A 194 -13.10 -2.73 17.41
C ASN A 194 -11.64 -3.19 17.67
N SER A 195 -10.98 -2.58 18.66
CA SER A 195 -9.58 -2.87 19.01
C SER A 195 -9.32 -4.28 19.55
N GLU A 196 -10.34 -5.08 19.79
CA GLU A 196 -10.22 -6.44 20.32
C GLU A 196 -10.67 -7.52 19.31
N PHE A 197 -11.01 -7.15 18.06
CA PHE A 197 -11.49 -8.04 17.00
C PHE A 197 -12.86 -8.72 17.27
N ASP A 198 -13.73 -8.08 18.05
CA ASP A 198 -14.97 -8.71 18.56
C ASP A 198 -16.24 -8.23 17.86
N GLU A 199 -16.25 -6.96 17.50
CA GLU A 199 -17.34 -6.32 16.78
C GLU A 199 -16.85 -5.99 15.38
N GLU A 200 -17.67 -6.25 14.36
CA GLU A 200 -17.30 -5.99 12.98
C GLU A 200 -18.35 -5.21 12.20
N THR A 201 -17.89 -4.42 11.24
CA THR A 201 -18.74 -3.74 10.26
C THR A 201 -18.12 -3.93 8.88
N PRO A 202 -18.83 -4.53 7.91
CA PRO A 202 -18.30 -4.69 6.56
C PRO A 202 -18.15 -3.33 5.87
N ILE A 203 -17.01 -3.13 5.22
CA ILE A 203 -16.74 -1.95 4.38
C ILE A 203 -17.01 -2.31 2.92
N VAL A 204 -16.34 -3.36 2.44
CA VAL A 204 -16.54 -3.89 1.09
C VAL A 204 -16.46 -5.41 1.17
N ILE A 205 -17.34 -6.08 0.43
CA ILE A 205 -17.28 -7.52 0.22
C ILE A 205 -17.32 -7.75 -1.29
N LYS A 206 -16.31 -8.45 -1.81
CA LYS A 206 -16.27 -8.88 -3.21
C LYS A 206 -16.16 -10.39 -3.26
N THR A 207 -17.22 -11.03 -3.73
CA THR A 207 -17.28 -12.47 -3.97
C THR A 207 -16.97 -12.78 -5.42
N LYS A 208 -16.35 -13.93 -5.65
CA LYS A 208 -16.14 -14.54 -6.97
C LYS A 208 -17.03 -15.77 -7.09
N GLU A 209 -17.43 -16.13 -8.30
CA GLU A 209 -18.19 -17.36 -8.52
C GLU A 209 -17.27 -18.58 -8.50
N ILE A 210 -16.03 -18.43 -9.00
CA ILE A 210 -15.04 -19.50 -9.16
C ILE A 210 -13.65 -18.95 -8.76
N MET A 211 -12.78 -19.81 -8.22
CA MET A 211 -11.37 -19.46 -8.01
C MET A 211 -10.62 -19.37 -9.34
N SER A 212 -9.84 -18.30 -9.54
CA SER A 212 -8.98 -18.17 -10.72
C SER A 212 -7.53 -18.45 -10.32
N ILE A 213 -6.78 -19.19 -11.15
CA ILE A 213 -5.32 -19.22 -11.01
C ILE A 213 -4.68 -17.88 -11.41
N LEU A 214 -5.46 -16.98 -12.02
CA LEU A 214 -5.04 -15.70 -12.56
C LEU A 214 -5.46 -14.53 -11.68
N ASP A 215 -5.62 -14.75 -10.38
CA ASP A 215 -6.08 -13.71 -9.44
C ASP A 215 -5.27 -12.40 -9.50
N GLU A 216 -3.98 -12.47 -9.87
CA GLU A 216 -3.13 -11.30 -10.10
C GLU A 216 -3.54 -10.45 -11.33
N LEU A 217 -4.14 -11.09 -12.33
CA LEU A 217 -4.63 -10.50 -13.59
C LEU A 217 -6.13 -10.21 -13.55
N SER A 218 -6.84 -10.80 -12.60
CA SER A 218 -8.26 -10.51 -12.37
C SER A 218 -8.44 -9.21 -11.62
N ALA A 219 -9.61 -8.61 -11.81
CA ALA A 219 -9.98 -7.46 -11.01
C ALA A 219 -10.12 -7.83 -9.54
N LYS A 220 -9.69 -6.91 -8.67
CA LYS A 220 -9.70 -7.07 -7.22
C LYS A 220 -10.07 -5.76 -6.55
N ILE A 221 -10.49 -5.86 -5.30
CA ILE A 221 -10.51 -4.70 -4.43
C ILE A 221 -9.07 -4.39 -4.04
N VAL A 222 -8.66 -3.15 -4.24
CA VAL A 222 -7.41 -2.62 -3.68
C VAL A 222 -7.77 -1.45 -2.78
N TRP A 223 -6.97 -1.25 -1.74
CA TRP A 223 -7.28 -0.24 -0.75
C TRP A 223 -6.03 0.20 0.01
N ASP A 224 -6.17 1.33 0.68
CA ASP A 224 -5.18 1.86 1.60
C ASP A 224 -5.87 2.77 2.64
N LEU A 225 -5.17 3.04 3.75
CA LEU A 225 -5.66 3.91 4.82
C LEU A 225 -4.75 5.13 4.94
N SER A 226 -5.31 6.34 4.87
CA SER A 226 -4.54 7.56 5.12
C SER A 226 -4.22 7.73 6.60
N LYS A 227 -3.20 8.53 6.93
CA LYS A 227 -2.87 8.89 8.32
C LYS A 227 -3.99 9.64 9.07
N GLN A 228 -4.99 10.14 8.35
CA GLN A 228 -6.18 10.81 8.89
C GLN A 228 -7.40 9.87 8.91
N ASP A 229 -7.17 8.55 8.93
CA ASP A 229 -8.18 7.49 8.94
C ASP A 229 -9.12 7.46 7.73
N LYS A 230 -8.74 8.10 6.61
CA LYS A 230 -9.54 8.01 5.38
C LYS A 230 -9.29 6.67 4.72
N ILE A 231 -10.34 5.89 4.57
CA ILE A 231 -10.29 4.61 3.86
C ILE A 231 -10.45 4.92 2.38
N VAL A 232 -9.44 4.57 1.59
CA VAL A 232 -9.46 4.71 0.14
C VAL A 232 -9.47 3.32 -0.45
N TRP A 233 -10.48 3.00 -1.24
CA TRP A 233 -10.58 1.68 -1.87
C TRP A 233 -11.15 1.79 -3.29
N GLY A 234 -10.77 0.86 -4.15
CA GLY A 234 -11.27 0.80 -5.52
C GLY A 234 -11.49 -0.63 -5.96
N ASP A 235 -12.55 -0.84 -6.75
CA ASP A 235 -12.74 -2.07 -7.49
C ASP A 235 -12.12 -1.91 -8.87
N SER A 236 -11.03 -2.63 -9.13
CA SER A 236 -10.26 -2.49 -10.37
C SER A 236 -10.98 -3.03 -11.62
N ASP A 237 -12.18 -3.59 -11.52
CA ASP A 237 -13.04 -3.89 -12.70
C ASP A 237 -13.34 -2.61 -13.50
N LYS A 238 -13.41 -1.48 -12.80
CA LYS A 238 -13.63 -0.15 -13.37
C LYS A 238 -12.60 0.79 -12.76
N TYR A 239 -12.43 1.97 -13.35
CA TYR A 239 -11.62 2.99 -12.71
C TYR A 239 -12.49 3.80 -11.76
N GLU A 240 -12.86 3.19 -10.64
CA GLU A 240 -13.64 3.79 -9.57
C GLU A 240 -12.88 3.69 -8.25
N ILE A 241 -12.66 4.84 -7.62
CA ILE A 241 -11.99 4.95 -6.32
C ILE A 241 -12.95 5.66 -5.37
N ASN A 242 -13.22 5.01 -4.25
CA ASN A 242 -14.10 5.50 -3.20
C ASN A 242 -13.24 5.92 -2.01
N ILE A 243 -13.57 7.09 -1.46
CA ILE A 243 -12.95 7.64 -0.27
C ILE A 243 -14.06 7.81 0.76
N GLN A 244 -13.85 7.26 1.94
CA GLN A 244 -14.76 7.33 3.06
C GLN A 244 -14.00 7.70 4.34
N GLU A 245 -14.57 8.61 5.12
CA GLU A 245 -14.09 9.00 6.46
C GLU A 245 -14.79 8.17 7.54
N GLU A 246 -16.02 7.74 7.27
CA GLU A 246 -16.79 6.84 8.11
C GLU A 246 -17.30 5.66 7.28
N VAL A 247 -17.30 4.46 7.88
CA VAL A 247 -17.73 3.23 7.21
C VAL A 247 -19.19 3.38 6.77
N GLY A 248 -19.44 3.11 5.49
CA GLY A 248 -20.77 3.22 4.89
C GLY A 248 -21.09 4.59 4.28
N GLN A 249 -20.25 5.61 4.50
CA GLN A 249 -20.43 6.93 3.89
C GLN A 249 -19.31 7.24 2.90
N ILE A 250 -19.59 7.08 1.60
CA ILE A 250 -18.65 7.47 0.54
C ILE A 250 -18.70 9.00 0.37
N ASN A 251 -17.76 9.71 0.99
CA ASN A 251 -17.66 11.18 0.90
C ASN A 251 -17.23 11.63 -0.50
N LEU A 252 -16.32 10.89 -1.14
CA LEU A 252 -15.80 11.20 -2.46
C LEU A 252 -15.69 9.94 -3.31
N LYS A 253 -16.19 10.02 -4.54
CA LYS A 253 -16.01 9.00 -5.57
C LYS A 253 -15.27 9.60 -6.76
N ILE A 254 -14.14 9.00 -7.13
CA ILE A 254 -13.34 9.37 -8.29
C ILE A 254 -13.61 8.34 -9.38
N ILE A 255 -14.06 8.82 -10.55
CA ILE A 255 -14.30 7.99 -11.73
C ILE A 255 -13.44 8.52 -12.88
N LYS A 256 -12.63 7.66 -13.50
CA LYS A 256 -11.77 8.05 -14.62
C LYS A 256 -12.08 7.24 -15.87
N LYS A 257 -12.07 7.88 -17.05
CA LYS A 257 -12.02 7.14 -18.32
C LYS A 257 -10.61 6.58 -18.50
N TYR A 258 -10.49 5.28 -18.76
CA TYR A 258 -9.20 4.62 -18.95
C TYR A 258 -9.15 3.83 -20.27
N LYS A 259 -7.94 3.57 -20.77
CA LYS A 259 -7.73 2.72 -21.94
C LYS A 259 -7.64 1.27 -21.46
N LYS A 260 -8.45 0.38 -22.03
CA LYS A 260 -8.29 -1.06 -21.79
C LYS A 260 -7.03 -1.56 -22.47
N ILE A 261 -6.21 -2.31 -21.74
CA ILE A 261 -4.94 -2.85 -22.21
C ILE A 261 -5.12 -4.34 -22.38
N GLY A 262 -4.87 -4.85 -23.60
CA GLY A 262 -4.96 -6.28 -23.87
C GLY A 262 -3.86 -7.05 -23.14
N ILE A 263 -4.18 -8.25 -22.68
CA ILE A 263 -3.18 -9.17 -22.12
C ILE A 263 -2.52 -9.92 -23.28
N ASN A 264 -1.18 -9.98 -23.28
CA ASN A 264 -0.43 -10.75 -24.26
C ASN A 264 -0.43 -12.24 -23.86
N GLU A 265 -0.94 -13.10 -24.73
CA GLU A 265 -1.02 -14.55 -24.48
C GLU A 265 0.34 -15.21 -24.27
N ASP A 266 1.40 -14.70 -24.89
CA ASP A 266 2.73 -15.31 -24.79
C ASP A 266 3.42 -14.96 -23.48
N GLU A 267 3.39 -13.69 -23.05
CA GLU A 267 3.81 -13.27 -21.70
C GLU A 267 3.04 -14.06 -20.61
N TYR A 268 1.76 -14.31 -20.87
CA TYR A 268 0.91 -15.11 -19.99
C TYR A 268 1.36 -16.57 -19.87
N LYS A 269 1.61 -17.25 -20.99
CA LYS A 269 2.08 -18.65 -20.98
C LYS A 269 3.41 -18.77 -20.23
N GLU A 270 4.28 -17.78 -20.35
CA GLU A 270 5.53 -17.71 -19.59
C GLU A 270 5.27 -17.56 -18.08
N ASP A 271 4.31 -16.73 -17.67
CA ASP A 271 3.98 -16.56 -16.25
C ASP A 271 3.38 -17.83 -15.62
N ILE A 272 2.49 -18.53 -16.33
CA ILE A 272 1.98 -19.84 -15.92
C ILE A 272 3.12 -20.85 -15.77
N LYS A 273 4.02 -20.90 -16.76
CA LYS A 273 5.20 -21.78 -16.71
C LYS A 273 6.13 -21.41 -15.55
N ARG A 274 6.28 -20.13 -15.23
CA ARG A 274 7.06 -19.67 -14.07
C ARG A 274 6.43 -20.12 -12.75
N LYS A 275 5.11 -20.03 -12.63
CA LYS A 275 4.37 -20.36 -11.39
C LYS A 275 4.24 -21.87 -11.16
N PHE A 276 3.87 -22.62 -12.20
CA PHE A 276 3.55 -24.03 -12.10
C PHE A 276 4.65 -24.95 -12.65
N GLY A 277 5.62 -24.41 -13.38
CA GLY A 277 6.63 -25.22 -14.08
C GLY A 277 5.96 -26.08 -15.15
N GLY A 278 6.04 -27.40 -14.94
CA GLY A 278 5.31 -28.41 -15.73
C GLY A 278 4.19 -29.12 -14.96
N ARG A 279 3.83 -28.64 -13.75
CA ARG A 279 2.77 -29.25 -12.95
C ARG A 279 1.41 -28.92 -13.56
N PRO A 280 0.44 -29.85 -13.53
CA PRO A 280 -0.91 -29.55 -13.98
C PRO A 280 -1.55 -28.48 -13.08
N ILE A 281 -2.33 -27.60 -13.70
CA ILE A 281 -3.19 -26.65 -12.97
C ILE A 281 -4.18 -27.45 -12.10
N PRO A 282 -4.35 -27.10 -10.81
CA PRO A 282 -5.25 -27.83 -9.93
C PRO A 282 -6.71 -27.85 -10.45
N PRO A 283 -7.46 -28.94 -10.22
CA PRO A 283 -8.89 -28.98 -10.54
C PRO A 283 -9.67 -27.88 -9.82
N GLY A 284 -10.71 -27.33 -10.46
CA GLY A 284 -11.58 -26.30 -9.86
C GLY A 284 -11.14 -24.84 -10.07
N PHE A 285 -10.01 -24.61 -10.72
CA PHE A 285 -9.58 -23.27 -11.11
C PHE A 285 -9.93 -22.96 -12.56
N GLU A 286 -10.47 -21.77 -12.79
CA GLU A 286 -10.73 -21.26 -14.13
C GLU A 286 -9.42 -20.96 -14.85
N LYS A 287 -9.33 -21.40 -16.12
CA LYS A 287 -8.14 -21.24 -16.98
C LYS A 287 -8.29 -20.11 -18.00
N GLU A 288 -9.47 -19.51 -18.08
CA GLU A 288 -9.75 -18.48 -19.06
C GLU A 288 -8.95 -17.22 -18.76
N LEU A 289 -8.14 -16.82 -19.75
CA LEU A 289 -7.35 -15.60 -19.67
C LEU A 289 -8.30 -14.40 -19.88
N PRO A 290 -8.32 -13.43 -18.96
CA PRO A 290 -9.04 -12.19 -19.21
C PRO A 290 -8.50 -11.53 -20.48
N LYS A 291 -9.40 -10.99 -21.31
CA LYS A 291 -9.00 -10.30 -22.55
C LYS A 291 -8.20 -9.02 -22.27
N TYR A 292 -8.42 -8.40 -21.12
CA TYR A 292 -7.84 -7.11 -20.75
C TYR A 292 -7.37 -7.11 -19.30
N TYR A 293 -6.32 -6.35 -19.02
CA TYR A 293 -5.91 -6.02 -17.66
C TYR A 293 -6.99 -5.20 -16.93
N PRO A 294 -7.08 -5.30 -15.59
CA PRO A 294 -7.90 -4.41 -14.77
C PRO A 294 -7.50 -2.94 -14.92
N ALA A 295 -8.35 -2.03 -14.43
CA ALA A 295 -8.13 -0.59 -14.55
C ALA A 295 -6.86 -0.11 -13.81
N PHE A 296 -6.50 -0.74 -12.70
CA PHE A 296 -5.32 -0.45 -11.90
C PHE A 296 -4.86 -1.65 -11.07
N GLN A 297 -3.59 -1.64 -10.66
CA GLN A 297 -2.90 -2.67 -9.89
C GLN A 297 -2.98 -2.45 -8.38
N SER A 298 -2.82 -1.19 -7.95
CA SER A 298 -2.72 -0.80 -6.54
C SER A 298 -3.14 0.65 -6.33
N ILE A 299 -3.54 0.95 -5.10
CA ILE A 299 -3.76 2.31 -4.60
C ILE A 299 -2.87 2.48 -3.37
N ASN A 300 -2.20 3.63 -3.28
CA ASN A 300 -1.46 4.04 -2.08
C ASN A 300 -1.84 5.48 -1.72
N VAL A 301 -1.86 5.79 -0.43
CA VAL A 301 -2.20 7.12 0.08
C VAL A 301 -1.05 7.62 0.94
N ASP A 302 -0.55 8.81 0.63
CA ASP A 302 0.53 9.38 1.45
C ASP A 302 0.01 10.14 2.68
N ASP A 303 0.95 10.66 3.46
CA ASP A 303 0.72 11.46 4.65
C ASP A 303 -0.08 12.75 4.39
N ARG A 304 0.01 13.31 3.18
CA ARG A 304 -0.75 14.49 2.71
C ARG A 304 -2.14 14.14 2.16
N GLY A 305 -2.51 12.85 2.14
CA GLY A 305 -3.77 12.37 1.59
C GLY A 305 -3.83 12.38 0.06
N ARG A 306 -2.69 12.45 -0.63
CA ARG A 306 -2.60 12.26 -2.08
C ARG A 306 -2.77 10.78 -2.39
N ILE A 307 -3.57 10.48 -3.42
CA ILE A 307 -3.86 9.12 -3.86
C ILE A 307 -3.01 8.82 -5.08
N PHE A 308 -2.16 7.81 -4.97
CA PHE A 308 -1.34 7.27 -6.05
C PHE A 308 -1.96 5.98 -6.56
N VAL A 309 -2.13 5.86 -7.86
CA VAL A 309 -2.79 4.72 -8.49
C VAL A 309 -1.86 4.16 -9.54
N LYS A 310 -1.37 2.93 -9.32
CA LYS A 310 -0.54 2.23 -10.29
C LYS A 310 -1.43 1.53 -11.29
N THR A 311 -1.22 1.78 -12.58
CA THR A 311 -2.00 1.24 -13.70
C THR A 311 -1.21 0.16 -14.45
N PHE A 312 -1.78 -0.40 -15.52
CA PHE A 312 -1.06 -1.30 -16.43
C PHE A 312 -0.54 -0.56 -17.68
N GLU A 313 -0.72 0.76 -17.76
CA GLU A 313 -0.13 1.58 -18.82
C GLU A 313 1.38 1.66 -18.59
N LYS A 314 2.18 1.44 -19.64
CA LYS A 314 3.64 1.56 -19.54
C LYS A 314 4.03 3.03 -19.76
N ALA A 315 4.82 3.59 -18.84
CA ALA A 315 5.31 4.97 -18.88
C ALA A 315 6.43 5.15 -19.91
N ASP A 316 7.22 4.10 -20.13
CA ASP A 316 8.37 4.09 -21.05
C ASP A 316 8.45 2.71 -21.75
N PRO A 317 8.94 2.62 -23.01
CA PRO A 317 9.33 1.35 -23.63
C PRO A 317 10.19 0.40 -22.77
N GLU A 318 10.93 0.89 -21.76
CA GLU A 318 11.67 0.06 -20.79
C GLU A 318 10.78 -0.73 -19.80
N GLY A 319 9.47 -0.48 -19.77
CA GLY A 319 8.49 -1.36 -19.13
C GLY A 319 8.02 -0.99 -17.73
N TYR A 320 8.36 0.21 -17.22
CA TYR A 320 7.79 0.71 -15.98
C TYR A 320 6.32 1.08 -16.14
N TYR A 321 5.49 0.72 -15.16
CA TYR A 321 4.05 1.04 -15.16
C TYR A 321 3.79 2.44 -14.59
N CYS A 322 2.85 3.17 -15.21
CA CYS A 322 2.35 4.48 -14.79
C CYS A 322 1.57 4.41 -13.48
#